data_AF-A0AAJ2TC80-F1
#
_entry.id   AF-A0AAJ2TC80-F1
#
_cell.length_a   1.000
_cell.length_b   1.000
_cell.length_c   1.000
_cell.angle_alpha   90.00
_cell.angle_beta   90.00
_cell.angle_gamma   90.00
#
_symmetry.space_group_name_H-M   'P 1'
#
loop_
_entity.id
_entity.type
_entity.pdbx_description
1 polymer ?
#
loop_
_entity_poly.entity_id
_entity_poly.type
_entity_poly.pdbx_seq_one_letter_code
_entity_poly.pdbx_strand_id
1 'polypeptide(L)'
;MSAELSGKASLSGVTPEDAARFCEISRRALIDGRDSGGAEGSPLIGTLGERTLHAVVKAYFEPDPAFREVRIGRYVADICRDGRVIEIQTRSFRSLRGKLRAFAPGYRVTVVYPVAREKYVSWIDPETGEITSRRKSPKRGTVYDLLPELYALRPVMPLENVDFAVLFVDTEEYRLLNGRSRDRKRFGAERAERIPTALGGIERFETPEDWLKLIPDTLPEDFGTADFAGAARMTRYTAGNSLRTLETLGAVVRVGRNGNALVYKRNQ
;
A
#
# COMPACT_ATOMS: atom_id res chain seq x y z
N MET A 1 -24.73 -9.00 20.60
CA MET A 1 -24.44 -7.73 19.92
C MET A 1 -22.94 -7.62 19.66
N SER A 2 -22.48 -8.19 18.55
CA SER A 2 -21.13 -7.97 18.01
C SER A 2 -21.33 -7.42 16.62
N ALA A 3 -20.98 -6.14 16.42
CA ALA A 3 -21.16 -5.45 15.16
C ALA A 3 -20.15 -5.96 14.12
N GLU A 4 -20.61 -6.78 13.20
CA GLU A 4 -19.95 -7.04 11.93
C GLU A 4 -20.01 -5.76 11.07
N LEU A 5 -19.06 -4.86 11.29
CA LEU A 5 -18.78 -3.77 10.34
C LEU A 5 -18.00 -4.36 9.15
N SER A 6 -18.74 -5.07 8.31
CA SER A 6 -18.32 -5.58 7.01
C SER A 6 -18.55 -4.48 5.96
N GLY A 7 -17.63 -3.52 5.88
CA GLY A 7 -17.36 -2.81 4.63
C GLY A 7 -16.65 -3.76 3.68
N LYS A 8 -17.37 -4.76 3.13
CA LYS A 8 -16.90 -5.57 2.01
C LYS A 8 -17.06 -4.71 0.75
N ALA A 9 -16.11 -3.82 0.50
CA ALA A 9 -15.77 -3.54 -0.89
C ALA A 9 -15.46 -4.91 -1.52
N SER A 10 -16.21 -5.29 -2.55
CA SER A 10 -15.98 -6.54 -3.25
C SER A 10 -14.55 -6.51 -3.80
N LEU A 11 -13.63 -7.23 -3.16
CA LEU A 11 -12.26 -7.42 -3.62
C LEU A 11 -12.34 -8.18 -4.95
N SER A 12 -12.48 -7.45 -6.06
CA SER A 12 -12.68 -8.03 -7.39
C SER A 12 -11.34 -8.36 -8.05
N GLY A 13 -11.34 -9.39 -8.91
CA GLY A 13 -10.29 -9.56 -9.91
C GLY A 13 -9.04 -10.34 -9.52
N VAL A 14 -9.08 -11.23 -8.51
CA VAL A 14 -8.03 -12.23 -8.27
C VAL A 14 -8.58 -13.62 -8.50
N THR A 15 -8.06 -14.31 -9.51
CA THR A 15 -8.41 -15.70 -9.81
C THR A 15 -7.68 -16.67 -8.87
N PRO A 16 -8.16 -17.92 -8.71
CA PRO A 16 -7.38 -18.97 -8.04
C PRO A 16 -5.98 -19.14 -8.63
N GLU A 17 -5.83 -18.98 -9.94
CA GLU A 17 -4.56 -19.05 -10.67
C GLU A 17 -3.62 -17.90 -10.25
N ASP A 18 -4.14 -16.68 -10.14
CA ASP A 18 -3.37 -15.52 -9.66
C ASP A 18 -2.89 -15.74 -8.21
N ALA A 19 -3.76 -16.25 -7.35
CA ALA A 19 -3.42 -16.56 -5.96
C ALA A 19 -2.34 -17.64 -5.87
N ALA A 20 -2.46 -18.72 -6.65
CA ALA A 20 -1.47 -19.79 -6.71
C ALA A 20 -0.12 -19.29 -7.24
N ARG A 21 -0.13 -18.49 -8.32
CA ARG A 21 1.08 -17.87 -8.89
C ARG A 21 1.78 -16.97 -7.88
N PHE A 22 1.03 -16.12 -7.18
CA PHE A 22 1.59 -15.22 -6.17
C PHE A 22 2.24 -16.00 -5.03
N CYS A 23 1.58 -17.04 -4.51
CA CYS A 23 2.14 -17.89 -3.45
C CYS A 23 3.42 -18.61 -3.89
N GLU A 24 3.48 -19.08 -5.14
CA GLU A 24 4.69 -19.72 -5.67
C GLU A 24 5.84 -18.73 -5.82
N ILE A 25 5.59 -17.51 -6.32
CA ILE A 25 6.59 -16.44 -6.39
C ILE A 25 7.10 -16.09 -4.99
N SER A 26 6.20 -15.94 -4.01
CA SER A 26 6.56 -15.72 -2.61
C SER A 26 7.47 -16.82 -2.07
N ARG A 27 7.13 -18.09 -2.31
CA ARG A 27 7.93 -19.24 -1.85
C ARG A 27 9.31 -19.24 -2.48
N ARG A 28 9.42 -19.00 -3.80
CA ARG A 28 10.70 -18.94 -4.51
C ARG A 28 11.59 -17.83 -3.97
N ALA A 29 11.04 -16.63 -3.78
CA ALA A 29 11.78 -15.51 -3.21
C ALA A 29 12.40 -15.82 -1.84
N LEU A 30 11.72 -16.65 -1.02
CA LEU A 30 12.25 -17.10 0.27
C LEU A 30 13.36 -18.15 0.15
N ILE A 31 13.35 -18.97 -0.90
CA ILE A 31 14.39 -19.97 -1.17
C ILE A 31 15.62 -19.27 -1.74
N ASP A 32 15.46 -18.46 -2.80
CA ASP A 32 16.55 -17.77 -3.47
C ASP A 32 17.27 -16.78 -2.54
N GLY A 33 16.51 -16.15 -1.62
CA GLY A 33 17.09 -15.36 -0.55
C GLY A 33 18.06 -16.17 0.31
N ARG A 34 17.72 -17.43 0.63
CA ARG A 34 18.54 -18.29 1.50
C ARG A 34 19.87 -18.71 0.88
N ASP A 35 19.90 -18.95 -0.44
CA ASP A 35 21.11 -19.42 -1.13
C ASP A 35 22.13 -18.30 -1.40
N SER A 36 21.71 -17.03 -1.26
CA SER A 36 22.56 -15.84 -1.45
C SER A 36 23.40 -15.48 -0.21
N GLY A 37 23.18 -16.14 0.94
CA GLY A 37 23.88 -15.91 2.21
C GLY A 37 24.71 -17.13 2.62
N GLY A 38 26.03 -16.96 2.72
CA GLY A 38 26.96 -18.04 3.03
C GLY A 38 26.70 -18.77 4.35
N ALA A 39 27.05 -20.06 4.34
CA ALA A 39 27.27 -21.05 5.41
C ALA A 39 26.64 -20.82 6.81
N GLU A 40 25.87 -21.84 7.21
CA GLU A 40 25.48 -22.26 8.57
C GLU A 40 24.50 -21.37 9.38
N GLY A 41 23.26 -21.86 9.43
CA GLY A 41 22.50 -21.98 10.69
C GLY A 41 21.79 -20.75 11.26
N SER A 42 22.03 -19.55 10.75
CA SER A 42 21.36 -18.34 11.24
C SER A 42 20.19 -17.95 10.34
N PRO A 43 18.95 -17.74 10.85
CA PRO A 43 17.85 -17.31 10.01
C PRO A 43 18.20 -15.97 9.38
N LEU A 44 18.01 -15.95 8.07
CA LEU A 44 18.46 -15.00 7.07
C LEU A 44 17.97 -13.55 7.24
N ILE A 45 18.22 -12.96 8.40
CA ILE A 45 17.58 -11.72 8.83
C ILE A 45 18.69 -10.71 9.11
N GLY A 46 19.28 -10.17 8.04
CA GLY A 46 20.43 -9.27 8.17
C GLY A 46 20.68 -8.27 7.04
N THR A 47 20.21 -8.51 5.81
CA THR A 47 20.59 -7.64 4.66
C THR A 47 19.47 -7.31 3.68
N LEU A 48 18.23 -7.73 3.95
CA LEU A 48 17.11 -7.60 3.01
C LEU A 48 15.89 -7.01 3.74
N GLY A 49 15.76 -5.68 3.70
CA GLY A 49 14.61 -4.95 4.25
C GLY A 49 13.33 -5.13 3.43
N GLU A 50 12.56 -4.06 3.19
CA GLU A 50 11.33 -4.00 2.35
C GLU A 50 11.42 -4.63 0.92
N ARG A 51 12.57 -5.18 0.53
CA ARG A 51 12.86 -5.79 -0.76
C ARG A 51 12.03 -7.03 -1.04
N THR A 52 11.75 -7.92 -0.07
CA THR A 52 11.04 -9.18 -0.40
C THR A 52 9.61 -8.93 -0.87
N LEU A 53 8.84 -8.12 -0.15
CA LEU A 53 7.52 -7.70 -0.61
C LEU A 53 7.59 -7.01 -1.98
N HIS A 54 8.51 -6.06 -2.15
CA HIS A 54 8.65 -5.32 -3.41
C HIS A 54 9.02 -6.24 -4.58
N ALA A 55 9.98 -7.15 -4.39
CA ALA A 55 10.45 -8.10 -5.39
C ALA A 55 9.36 -9.11 -5.77
N VAL A 56 8.63 -9.67 -4.79
CA VAL A 56 7.51 -10.59 -5.06
C VAL A 56 6.41 -9.88 -5.84
N VAL A 57 6.03 -8.66 -5.42
CA VAL A 57 5.01 -7.89 -6.13
C VAL A 57 5.49 -7.55 -7.55
N LYS A 58 6.75 -7.16 -7.71
CA LYS A 58 7.36 -6.88 -9.02
C LYS A 58 7.32 -8.11 -9.93
N ALA A 59 7.72 -9.26 -9.41
CA ALA A 59 7.68 -10.51 -10.16
C ALA A 59 6.26 -11.00 -10.47
N TYR A 60 5.29 -10.68 -9.62
CA TYR A 60 3.89 -11.01 -9.86
C TYR A 60 3.27 -10.18 -10.99
N PHE A 61 3.60 -8.89 -11.08
CA PHE A 61 3.08 -7.99 -12.13
C PHE A 61 3.80 -8.14 -13.47
N GLU A 62 5.08 -8.49 -13.48
CA GLU A 62 5.84 -8.76 -14.70
C GLU A 62 6.72 -9.99 -14.48
N PRO A 63 6.42 -11.17 -15.05
CA PRO A 63 7.21 -12.38 -14.87
C PRO A 63 8.56 -12.37 -15.60
N ASP A 64 8.71 -11.59 -16.67
CA ASP A 64 9.94 -11.52 -17.47
C ASP A 64 10.91 -10.46 -16.90
N PRO A 65 12.11 -10.86 -16.40
CA PRO A 65 13.10 -9.92 -15.86
C PRO A 65 13.57 -8.86 -16.85
N ALA A 66 13.46 -9.09 -18.17
CA ALA A 66 13.89 -8.12 -19.19
C ALA A 66 13.11 -6.79 -19.13
N PHE A 67 11.89 -6.82 -18.60
CA PHE A 67 11.04 -5.63 -18.46
C PHE A 67 11.02 -5.05 -17.04
N ARG A 68 11.83 -5.59 -16.12
CA ARG A 68 11.97 -5.08 -14.74
C ARG A 68 13.18 -4.17 -14.62
N GLU A 69 13.10 -3.18 -13.74
CA GLU A 69 14.22 -2.27 -13.44
C GLU A 69 14.76 -1.53 -14.68
N VAL A 70 13.85 -1.10 -15.54
CA VAL A 70 14.17 -0.45 -16.82
C VAL A 70 14.53 1.01 -16.59
N ARG A 71 15.67 1.45 -17.11
CA ARG A 71 16.14 2.84 -17.00
C ARG A 71 15.39 3.75 -17.98
N ILE A 72 14.75 4.79 -17.45
CA ILE A 72 14.05 5.82 -18.22
C ILE A 72 14.60 7.19 -17.79
N GLY A 73 15.42 7.79 -18.66
CA GLY A 73 16.19 8.99 -18.34
C GLY A 73 17.10 8.77 -17.14
N ARG A 74 16.93 9.58 -16.09
CA ARG A 74 17.70 9.47 -14.83
C ARG A 74 17.07 8.53 -13.78
N TYR A 75 15.89 8.02 -14.04
CA TYR A 75 15.15 7.16 -13.11
C TYR A 75 15.19 5.70 -13.57
N VAL A 76 14.94 4.80 -12.63
CA VAL A 76 14.71 3.37 -12.90
C VAL A 76 13.26 3.07 -12.58
N ALA A 77 12.52 2.60 -13.58
CA ALA A 77 11.16 2.12 -13.44
C ALA A 77 11.16 0.70 -12.87
N ASP A 78 10.24 0.38 -11.96
CA ASP A 78 10.18 -1.01 -11.44
C ASP A 78 9.83 -1.99 -12.56
N ILE A 79 8.88 -1.62 -13.42
CA ILE A 79 8.49 -2.35 -14.62
C ILE A 79 8.25 -1.36 -15.75
N CYS A 80 8.72 -1.65 -16.96
CA CYS A 80 8.39 -0.89 -18.16
C CYS A 80 8.23 -1.83 -19.35
N ARG A 81 7.05 -1.82 -19.97
CA ARG A 81 6.72 -2.66 -21.13
C ARG A 81 5.64 -1.99 -21.97
N ASP A 82 5.83 -1.98 -23.29
CA ASP A 82 4.82 -1.54 -24.27
C ASP A 82 4.18 -0.16 -23.95
N GLY A 83 5.02 0.83 -23.58
CA GLY A 83 4.56 2.18 -23.25
C GLY A 83 3.86 2.31 -21.89
N ARG A 84 3.87 1.26 -21.05
CA ARG A 84 3.33 1.26 -19.69
C ARG A 84 4.44 1.13 -18.67
N VAL A 85 4.32 1.88 -17.59
CA VAL A 85 5.23 1.83 -16.44
C VAL A 85 4.45 1.41 -15.21
N ILE A 86 4.99 0.49 -14.42
CA ILE A 86 4.46 0.19 -13.07
C ILE A 86 5.51 0.59 -12.04
N GLU A 87 5.08 1.32 -11.02
CA GLU A 87 5.89 1.71 -9.87
C GLU A 87 5.29 1.09 -8.60
N ILE A 88 6.05 0.23 -7.93
CA ILE A 88 5.60 -0.45 -6.72
C ILE A 88 6.14 0.31 -5.52
N GLN A 89 5.24 0.83 -4.71
CA GLN A 89 5.61 1.76 -3.65
C GLN A 89 5.22 1.20 -2.28
N THR A 90 6.20 0.94 -1.42
CA THR A 90 5.99 0.41 -0.05
C THR A 90 6.16 1.49 1.04
N ARG A 91 6.57 2.70 0.64
CA ARG A 91 6.79 3.88 1.49
C ARG A 91 5.99 5.07 0.99
N SER A 92 6.20 6.25 1.56
CA SER A 92 5.46 7.45 1.17
C SER A 92 5.56 7.77 -0.33
N PHE A 93 4.45 8.14 -0.95
CA PHE A 93 4.36 8.58 -2.35
C PHE A 93 5.08 9.90 -2.62
N ARG A 94 5.52 10.61 -1.57
CA ARG A 94 6.30 11.85 -1.72
C ARG A 94 7.55 11.64 -2.60
N SER A 95 8.19 10.47 -2.52
CA SER A 95 9.36 10.15 -3.35
C SER A 95 9.02 9.92 -4.82
N LEU A 96 7.77 9.56 -5.14
CA LEU A 96 7.33 9.29 -6.51
C LEU A 96 7.14 10.55 -7.35
N ARG A 97 6.97 11.72 -6.73
CA ARG A 97 6.69 12.99 -7.44
C ARG A 97 7.64 13.25 -8.61
N GLY A 98 8.93 12.99 -8.43
CA GLY A 98 9.94 13.16 -9.47
C GLY A 98 9.82 12.15 -10.60
N LYS A 99 9.56 10.88 -10.27
CA LYS A 99 9.33 9.81 -11.24
C LYS A 99 8.05 10.04 -12.05
N LEU A 100 6.94 10.36 -11.38
CA LEU A 100 5.66 10.63 -12.05
C LEU A 100 5.77 11.79 -13.05
N ARG A 101 6.45 12.89 -12.68
CA ARG A 101 6.71 14.00 -13.62
C ARG A 101 7.57 13.60 -14.82
N ALA A 102 8.46 12.61 -14.67
CA ALA A 102 9.32 12.15 -15.74
C ALA A 102 8.65 11.11 -16.64
N PHE A 103 7.76 10.28 -16.09
CA PHE A 103 7.16 9.15 -16.81
C PHE A 103 5.82 9.51 -17.45
N ALA A 104 4.92 10.18 -16.72
CA ALA A 104 3.55 10.46 -17.17
C ALA A 104 3.43 11.20 -18.52
N PRO A 105 4.39 12.06 -18.94
CA PRO A 105 4.33 12.69 -20.27
C PRO A 105 4.50 11.72 -21.44
N GLY A 106 5.12 10.56 -21.25
CA GLY A 106 5.44 9.61 -22.32
C GLY A 106 4.95 8.18 -22.10
N TYR A 107 4.42 7.88 -20.91
CA TYR A 107 4.00 6.55 -20.50
C TYR A 107 2.71 6.62 -19.70
N ARG A 108 1.88 5.58 -19.80
CA ARG A 108 0.81 5.35 -18.82
C ARG A 108 1.39 4.66 -17.59
N VAL A 109 1.33 5.33 -16.44
CA VAL A 109 1.97 4.89 -15.19
C VAL A 109 0.92 4.29 -14.26
N THR A 110 1.14 3.11 -13.72
CA THR A 110 0.34 2.56 -12.62
C THR A 110 1.16 2.51 -11.35
N VAL A 111 0.71 3.21 -10.31
CA VAL A 111 1.31 3.12 -8.97
C VAL A 111 0.63 1.98 -8.21
N VAL A 112 1.37 0.90 -7.96
CA VAL A 112 0.92 -0.23 -7.15
C VAL A 112 1.31 0.02 -5.69
N TYR A 113 0.32 -0.02 -4.80
CA TYR A 113 0.48 0.20 -3.37
C TYR A 113 0.07 -1.05 -2.58
N PRO A 114 1.05 -1.88 -2.16
CA PRO A 114 0.77 -3.04 -1.33
C PRO A 114 0.27 -2.65 0.07
N VAL A 115 -0.90 -3.15 0.43
CA VAL A 115 -1.56 -2.93 1.72
C VAL A 115 -1.76 -4.27 2.43
N ALA A 116 -1.31 -4.35 3.68
CA ALA A 116 -1.43 -5.57 4.46
C ALA A 116 -2.89 -5.83 4.87
N ARG A 117 -3.55 -6.80 4.22
CA ARG A 117 -4.92 -7.26 4.56
C ARG A 117 -4.93 -7.95 5.91
N GLU A 118 -4.15 -9.02 6.01
CA GLU A 118 -3.78 -9.64 7.28
C GLU A 118 -2.28 -9.55 7.52
N LYS A 119 -1.89 -9.45 8.81
CA LYS A 119 -0.49 -9.36 9.17
C LYS A 119 -0.20 -10.13 10.45
N TYR A 120 0.81 -10.97 10.41
CA TYR A 120 1.42 -11.56 11.59
C TYR A 120 2.75 -10.87 11.88
N VAL A 121 3.08 -10.71 13.16
CA VAL A 121 4.30 -10.04 13.60
C VAL A 121 5.07 -10.95 14.55
N SER A 122 6.36 -11.10 14.28
CA SER A 122 7.34 -11.69 15.17
C SER A 122 8.46 -10.69 15.45
N TRP A 123 9.03 -10.76 16.65
CA TRP A 123 10.10 -9.88 17.10
C TRP A 123 11.39 -10.67 17.24
N ILE A 124 12.50 -10.06 16.85
CA ILE A 124 13.84 -10.65 16.88
C ILE A 124 14.65 -9.85 17.90
N ASP A 125 15.25 -10.52 18.87
CA ASP A 125 16.29 -9.89 19.66
C ASP A 125 17.58 -9.81 18.82
N PRO A 126 18.08 -8.61 18.51
CA PRO A 126 19.25 -8.46 17.66
C PRO A 126 20.56 -8.98 18.28
N GLU A 127 20.61 -9.19 19.60
CA GLU A 127 21.80 -9.68 20.30
C GLU A 127 21.86 -11.22 20.30
N THR A 128 20.72 -11.88 20.49
CA THR A 128 20.65 -13.35 20.63
C THR A 128 20.14 -14.05 19.36
N GLY A 129 19.47 -13.32 18.47
CA GLY A 129 18.75 -13.89 17.33
C GLY A 129 17.44 -14.58 17.68
N GLU A 130 17.03 -14.59 18.96
CA GLU A 130 15.80 -15.23 19.40
C GLU A 130 14.56 -14.56 18.79
N ILE A 131 13.63 -15.38 18.31
CA ILE A 131 12.39 -14.93 17.67
C ILE A 131 11.20 -15.21 18.58
N THR A 132 10.42 -14.17 18.90
CA THR A 132 9.18 -14.33 19.66
C THR A 132 8.13 -15.10 18.87
N SER A 133 7.18 -15.70 19.58
CA SER A 133 6.04 -16.37 18.94
C SER A 133 5.26 -15.46 17.99
N ARG A 134 4.77 -16.08 16.91
CA ARG A 134 3.99 -15.46 15.84
C ARG A 134 2.66 -14.93 16.39
N ARG A 135 2.40 -13.63 16.23
CA ARG A 135 1.15 -13.00 16.69
C ARG A 135 0.41 -12.25 15.59
N LYS A 136 -0.91 -12.45 15.47
CA LYS A 136 -1.76 -11.69 14.55
C LYS A 136 -1.84 -10.22 14.99
N SER A 137 -1.63 -9.30 14.05
CA SER A 137 -1.81 -7.86 14.25
C SER A 137 -3.30 -7.51 14.22
N PRO A 138 -3.78 -6.62 15.11
CA PRO A 138 -5.16 -6.14 15.05
C PRO A 138 -5.39 -5.16 13.89
N LYS A 139 -4.32 -4.57 13.31
CA LYS A 139 -4.45 -3.65 12.19
C LYS A 139 -4.75 -4.44 10.91
N ARG A 140 -5.86 -4.09 10.26
CA ARG A 140 -6.20 -4.51 8.90
C ARG A 140 -6.08 -3.31 7.97
N GLY A 141 -5.38 -3.50 6.86
CA GLY A 141 -5.29 -2.51 5.81
C GLY A 141 -6.60 -2.43 5.03
N THR A 142 -6.89 -1.24 4.54
CA THR A 142 -8.11 -0.90 3.79
C THR A 142 -7.74 -0.05 2.58
N VAL A 143 -8.70 0.13 1.66
CA VAL A 143 -8.52 1.03 0.53
C VAL A 143 -8.21 2.47 0.98
N TYR A 144 -8.71 2.87 2.16
CA TYR A 144 -8.47 4.20 2.74
C TYR A 144 -7.03 4.44 3.17
N ASP A 145 -6.17 3.40 3.30
CA ASP A 145 -4.72 3.59 3.52
C ASP A 145 -4.05 4.29 2.31
N LEU A 146 -4.71 4.36 1.15
CA LEU A 146 -4.26 5.11 -0.03
C LEU A 146 -4.38 6.63 0.15
N LEU A 147 -5.37 7.13 0.92
CA LEU A 147 -5.70 8.55 1.00
C LEU A 147 -4.56 9.46 1.52
N PRO A 148 -3.81 9.10 2.59
CA PRO A 148 -2.65 9.88 3.02
C PRO A 148 -1.58 9.97 1.93
N GLU A 149 -1.43 8.92 1.14
CA GLU A 149 -0.42 8.83 0.09
C GLU A 149 -0.83 9.64 -1.15
N LEU A 150 -2.11 9.63 -1.53
CA LEU A 150 -2.63 10.55 -2.54
C LEU A 150 -2.47 12.02 -2.12
N TYR A 151 -2.71 12.33 -0.84
CA TYR A 151 -2.43 13.67 -0.32
C TYR A 151 -0.96 14.08 -0.49
N ALA A 152 -0.03 13.12 -0.35
CA ALA A 152 1.38 13.36 -0.63
C ALA A 152 1.67 13.65 -2.11
N LEU A 153 0.76 13.38 -3.05
CA LEU A 153 0.93 13.69 -4.47
C LEU A 153 0.29 15.01 -4.92
N ARG A 154 -0.41 15.75 -4.05
CA ARG A 154 -1.04 17.03 -4.42
C ARG A 154 -0.14 18.02 -5.18
N PRO A 155 1.16 18.18 -4.88
CA PRO A 155 2.04 19.09 -5.64
C PRO A 155 2.34 18.67 -7.09
N VAL A 156 1.87 17.50 -7.52
CA VAL A 156 2.02 16.99 -8.89
C VAL A 156 0.67 16.63 -9.53
N MET A 157 -0.45 17.02 -8.91
CA MET A 157 -1.78 16.91 -9.52
C MET A 157 -2.02 18.08 -10.51
N PRO A 158 -2.82 17.89 -11.58
CA PRO A 158 -3.53 16.66 -11.97
C PRO A 158 -2.56 15.56 -12.43
N LEU A 159 -2.95 14.32 -12.15
CA LEU A 159 -2.16 13.12 -12.39
C LEU A 159 -2.58 12.46 -13.72
N GLU A 160 -2.46 13.21 -14.81
CA GLU A 160 -2.77 12.70 -16.16
C GLU A 160 -1.89 11.49 -16.49
N ASN A 161 -2.45 10.47 -17.13
CA ASN A 161 -1.79 9.19 -17.44
C ASN A 161 -1.27 8.42 -16.21
N VAL A 162 -1.78 8.68 -15.01
CA VAL A 162 -1.40 7.93 -13.80
C VAL A 162 -2.61 7.24 -13.19
N ASP A 163 -2.54 5.91 -13.15
CA ASP A 163 -3.48 5.03 -12.47
C ASP A 163 -2.93 4.59 -11.10
N PHE A 164 -3.81 4.09 -10.23
CA PHE A 164 -3.43 3.51 -8.95
C PHE A 164 -4.03 2.12 -8.77
N ALA A 165 -3.30 1.26 -8.06
CA ALA A 165 -3.79 -0.04 -7.65
C ALA A 165 -3.44 -0.32 -6.18
N VAL A 166 -4.44 -0.56 -5.34
CA VAL A 166 -4.24 -1.05 -3.97
C VAL A 166 -4.20 -2.57 -4.01
N LEU A 167 -3.01 -3.13 -3.80
CA LEU A 167 -2.78 -4.56 -3.77
C LEU A 167 -2.90 -5.07 -2.33
N PHE A 168 -3.98 -5.77 -2.03
CA PHE A 168 -4.15 -6.40 -0.72
C PHE A 168 -3.30 -7.67 -0.62
N VAL A 169 -2.44 -7.75 0.38
CA VAL A 169 -1.56 -8.91 0.64
C VAL A 169 -1.62 -9.34 2.09
N ASP A 170 -1.60 -10.63 2.36
CA ASP A 170 -1.32 -11.14 3.70
C ASP A 170 0.18 -11.17 3.92
N THR A 171 0.64 -10.86 5.14
CA THR A 171 2.06 -10.65 5.41
C THR A 171 2.53 -11.26 6.73
N GLU A 172 3.76 -11.75 6.74
CA GLU A 172 4.55 -12.01 7.94
C GLU A 172 5.63 -10.94 8.07
N GLU A 173 5.59 -10.18 9.16
CA GLU A 173 6.48 -9.07 9.41
C GLU A 173 7.40 -9.37 10.58
N TYR A 174 8.71 -9.32 10.34
CA TYR A 174 9.73 -9.48 11.35
C TYR A 174 10.27 -8.12 11.75
N ARG A 175 10.39 -7.88 13.05
CA ARG A 175 10.85 -6.60 13.60
C ARG A 175 11.94 -6.81 14.63
N LEU A 176 12.86 -5.87 14.71
CA LEU A 176 13.92 -5.91 15.72
C LEU A 176 13.41 -5.34 17.05
N LEU A 177 13.78 -5.97 18.16
CA LEU A 177 13.63 -5.41 19.50
C LEU A 177 14.67 -4.31 19.72
N ASN A 178 14.56 -3.20 19.01
CA ASN A 178 15.50 -2.08 19.12
C ASN A 178 14.80 -0.72 19.26
N GLY A 179 13.51 -0.73 19.60
CA GLY A 179 12.77 0.47 19.95
C GLY A 179 13.20 1.08 21.29
N ARG A 180 13.01 2.38 21.46
CA ARG A 180 13.38 3.12 22.68
C ARG A 180 12.40 2.95 23.87
N SER A 181 11.30 2.22 23.70
CA SER A 181 10.39 1.92 24.81
C SER A 181 10.94 0.84 25.74
N ARG A 182 10.38 0.75 26.96
CA ARG A 182 10.75 -0.28 27.95
C ARG A 182 10.69 -1.71 27.41
N ASP A 183 9.71 -2.00 26.55
CA ASP A 183 9.53 -3.32 25.90
C ASP A 183 10.32 -3.47 24.59
N ARG A 184 11.16 -2.49 24.22
CA ARG A 184 11.97 -2.43 23.00
C ARG A 184 11.16 -2.45 21.68
N LYS A 185 9.84 -2.22 21.72
CA LYS A 185 8.94 -2.38 20.55
C LYS A 185 8.43 -1.09 19.92
N ARG A 186 8.55 0.05 20.61
CA ARG A 186 8.01 1.36 20.17
C ARG A 186 9.13 2.38 20.04
N PHE A 187 8.83 3.47 19.33
CA PHE A 187 9.73 4.60 19.13
C PHE A 187 11.06 4.21 18.46
N GLY A 188 10.97 3.80 17.19
CA GLY A 188 12.15 3.53 16.36
C GLY A 188 12.46 2.06 16.11
N ALA A 189 11.61 1.13 16.55
CA ALA A 189 11.80 -0.28 16.24
C ALA A 189 11.81 -0.52 14.72
N GLU A 190 12.86 -1.18 14.24
CA GLU A 190 13.09 -1.42 12.83
C GLU A 190 12.32 -2.64 12.31
N ARG A 191 11.91 -2.57 11.05
CA ARG A 191 11.33 -3.71 10.34
C ARG A 191 12.46 -4.42 9.61
N ALA A 192 12.73 -5.64 10.04
CA ALA A 192 13.76 -6.46 9.43
C ALA A 192 13.30 -7.03 8.09
N GLU A 193 12.09 -7.61 8.05
CA GLU A 193 11.56 -8.25 6.84
C GLU A 193 10.03 -8.18 6.79
N ARG A 194 9.47 -8.20 5.58
CA ARG A 194 8.04 -8.39 5.30
C ARG A 194 7.86 -9.40 4.17
N ILE A 195 7.42 -10.58 4.54
CA ILE A 195 7.16 -11.70 3.64
C ILE A 195 5.68 -11.67 3.23
N PRO A 196 5.34 -11.49 1.95
CA PRO A 196 3.98 -11.69 1.47
C PRO A 196 3.63 -13.18 1.44
N THR A 197 2.51 -13.57 2.07
CA THR A 197 2.10 -14.98 2.18
C THR A 197 0.88 -15.34 1.36
N ALA A 198 0.05 -14.37 0.99
CA ALA A 198 -1.10 -14.59 0.12
C ALA A 198 -1.52 -13.31 -0.60
N LEU A 199 -2.08 -13.48 -1.80
CA LEU A 199 -2.74 -12.41 -2.54
C LEU A 199 -4.18 -12.26 -2.06
N GLY A 200 -4.55 -11.03 -1.71
CA GLY A 200 -5.83 -10.73 -1.06
C GLY A 200 -6.86 -10.02 -1.93
N GLY A 201 -6.47 -9.45 -3.08
CA GLY A 201 -7.33 -8.66 -3.94
C GLY A 201 -6.59 -7.46 -4.55
N ILE A 202 -7.13 -6.87 -5.62
CA ILE A 202 -6.60 -5.65 -6.23
C ILE A 202 -7.76 -4.67 -6.44
N GLU A 203 -7.67 -3.50 -5.81
CA GLU A 203 -8.59 -2.39 -6.10
C GLU A 203 -7.92 -1.40 -7.05
N ARG A 204 -8.55 -1.13 -8.20
CA ARG A 204 -7.98 -0.28 -9.26
C ARG A 204 -8.67 1.09 -9.33
N PHE A 205 -7.89 2.10 -9.67
CA PHE A 205 -8.29 3.48 -9.88
C PHE A 205 -7.72 3.95 -11.22
N GLU A 206 -8.48 3.74 -12.28
CA GLU A 206 -8.10 3.97 -13.68
C GLU A 206 -9.01 5.00 -14.37
N THR A 207 -10.20 5.25 -13.82
CA THR A 207 -11.12 6.28 -14.30
C THR A 207 -11.47 7.29 -13.18
N PRO A 208 -11.97 8.49 -13.53
CA PRO A 208 -12.44 9.45 -12.53
C PRO A 208 -13.49 8.88 -11.55
N GLU A 209 -14.38 8.00 -12.03
CA GLU A 209 -15.44 7.39 -11.23
C GLU A 209 -14.91 6.41 -10.19
N ASP A 210 -13.74 5.79 -10.42
CA ASP A 210 -13.13 4.88 -9.46
C ASP A 210 -12.82 5.57 -8.13
N TRP A 211 -12.60 6.89 -8.13
CA TRP A 211 -12.35 7.63 -6.89
C TRP A 211 -13.53 7.61 -5.92
N LEU A 212 -14.75 7.32 -6.40
CA LEU A 212 -15.95 7.16 -5.56
C LEU A 212 -15.82 5.98 -4.59
N LYS A 213 -14.98 4.98 -4.91
CA LYS A 213 -14.67 3.84 -4.02
C LYS A 213 -13.95 4.25 -2.73
N LEU A 214 -13.36 5.45 -2.70
CA LEU A 214 -12.75 6.03 -1.49
C LEU A 214 -13.73 6.81 -0.62
N ILE A 215 -15.02 6.82 -0.98
CA ILE A 215 -16.09 7.46 -0.22
C ILE A 215 -16.92 6.34 0.42
N PRO A 216 -16.97 6.23 1.76
CA PRO A 216 -17.80 5.23 2.43
C PRO A 216 -19.29 5.40 2.10
N ASP A 217 -19.97 4.31 1.73
CA ASP A 217 -21.41 4.32 1.40
C ASP A 217 -22.32 4.57 2.62
N THR A 218 -21.77 4.46 3.83
CA THR A 218 -22.50 4.75 5.08
C THR A 218 -22.62 6.24 5.38
N LEU A 219 -22.01 7.10 4.56
CA LEU A 219 -22.09 8.55 4.75
C LEU A 219 -23.48 9.06 4.34
N PRO A 220 -24.01 10.09 5.04
CA PRO A 220 -25.18 10.81 4.56
C PRO A 220 -24.89 11.50 3.22
N GLU A 221 -25.95 11.96 2.54
CA GLU A 221 -25.84 12.68 1.27
C GLU A 221 -24.87 13.88 1.39
N ASP A 222 -25.06 14.69 2.43
CA ASP A 222 -24.19 15.79 2.81
C ASP A 222 -23.42 15.42 4.08
N PHE A 223 -22.09 15.46 4.02
CA PHE A 223 -21.22 15.04 5.13
C PHE A 223 -20.06 16.00 5.36
N GLY A 224 -19.60 16.07 6.61
CA GLY A 224 -18.42 16.82 7.00
C GLY A 224 -17.20 15.95 7.26
N THR A 225 -16.09 16.59 7.61
CA THR A 225 -14.84 15.90 7.99
C THR A 225 -15.02 14.92 9.15
N ALA A 226 -15.92 15.21 10.10
CA ALA A 226 -16.16 14.34 11.25
C ALA A 226 -16.83 13.02 10.85
N ASP A 227 -17.84 13.09 9.97
CA ASP A 227 -18.55 11.92 9.47
C ASP A 227 -17.60 11.03 8.65
N PHE A 228 -16.84 11.64 7.73
CA PHE A 228 -15.85 10.95 6.93
C PHE A 228 -14.78 10.27 7.80
N ALA A 229 -14.26 10.97 8.81
CA ALA A 229 -13.27 10.41 9.74
C ALA A 229 -13.80 9.18 10.50
N GLY A 230 -15.06 9.23 10.94
CA GLY A 230 -15.72 8.12 11.62
C GLY A 230 -15.92 6.92 10.71
N ALA A 231 -16.50 7.15 9.52
CA ALA A 231 -16.80 6.09 8.56
C ALA A 231 -15.53 5.41 8.01
N ALA A 232 -14.50 6.19 7.66
CA ALA A 232 -13.23 5.68 7.16
C ALA A 232 -12.22 5.29 8.27
N ARG A 233 -12.63 5.40 9.56
CA ARG A 233 -11.83 5.08 10.75
C ARG A 233 -10.43 5.69 10.74
N MET A 234 -10.35 7.00 10.49
CA MET A 234 -9.11 7.77 10.47
C MET A 234 -9.19 9.02 11.36
N THR A 235 -8.05 9.68 11.57
CA THR A 235 -8.06 10.94 12.34
C THR A 235 -8.77 12.05 11.57
N ARG A 236 -9.35 13.03 12.28
CA ARG A 236 -9.95 14.22 11.65
C ARG A 236 -8.95 15.00 10.80
N TYR A 237 -7.68 15.05 11.19
CA TYR A 237 -6.63 15.70 10.41
C TYR A 237 -6.41 14.98 9.07
N THR A 238 -6.27 13.66 9.11
CA THR A 238 -6.15 12.83 7.90
C THR A 238 -7.39 12.97 7.03
N ALA A 239 -8.59 12.87 7.60
CA ALA A 239 -9.85 13.03 6.87
C ALA A 239 -9.96 14.38 6.16
N GLY A 240 -9.59 15.48 6.82
CA GLY A 240 -9.61 16.81 6.20
C GLY A 240 -8.63 16.93 5.02
N ASN A 241 -7.46 16.30 5.11
CA ASN A 241 -6.52 16.20 4.00
C ASN A 241 -7.07 15.32 2.86
N SER A 242 -7.67 14.17 3.21
CA SER A 242 -8.30 13.25 2.27
C SER A 242 -9.41 13.92 1.47
N LEU A 243 -10.31 14.68 2.11
CA LEU A 243 -11.41 15.36 1.44
C LEU A 243 -10.93 16.42 0.44
N ARG A 244 -9.88 17.18 0.79
CA ARG A 244 -9.25 18.12 -0.17
C ARG A 244 -8.66 17.40 -1.38
N THR A 245 -8.08 16.23 -1.17
CA THR A 245 -7.54 15.41 -2.27
C THR A 245 -8.68 14.86 -3.13
N LEU A 246 -9.73 14.31 -2.51
CA LEU A 246 -10.90 13.79 -3.21
C LEU A 246 -11.66 14.87 -3.99
N GLU A 247 -11.73 16.10 -3.46
CA GLU A 247 -12.25 17.27 -4.18
C GLU A 247 -11.38 17.59 -5.41
N THR A 248 -10.05 17.56 -5.27
CA THR A 248 -9.12 17.78 -6.40
C THR A 248 -9.27 16.69 -7.46
N LEU A 249 -9.58 15.45 -7.05
CA LEU A 249 -9.79 14.30 -7.92
C LEU A 249 -11.22 14.22 -8.50
N GLY A 250 -12.11 15.15 -8.12
CA GLY A 250 -13.49 15.19 -8.60
C GLY A 250 -14.43 14.13 -7.99
N ALA A 251 -14.03 13.45 -6.92
CA ALA A 251 -14.85 12.42 -6.27
C ALA A 251 -15.92 13.03 -5.35
N VAL A 252 -15.64 14.21 -4.79
CA VAL A 252 -16.58 14.97 -3.95
C VAL A 252 -16.64 16.41 -4.43
N VAL A 253 -17.78 17.05 -4.19
CA VAL A 253 -17.97 18.47 -4.40
C VAL A 253 -18.29 19.14 -3.08
N ARG A 254 -17.79 20.36 -2.89
CA ARG A 254 -18.09 21.16 -1.71
C ARG A 254 -19.41 21.91 -1.90
N VAL A 255 -20.39 21.62 -1.05
CA VAL A 255 -21.75 22.16 -1.15
C VAL A 255 -22.04 23.30 -0.18
N GLY A 256 -21.18 23.50 0.83
CA GLY A 256 -21.37 24.62 1.75
C GLY A 256 -20.50 24.58 2.99
N ARG A 257 -21.02 25.20 4.05
CA ARG A 257 -20.43 25.22 5.39
C ARG A 257 -21.51 25.06 6.46
N ASN A 258 -21.21 24.31 7.51
CA ASN A 258 -21.96 24.29 8.75
C ASN A 258 -21.07 24.87 9.86
N GLY A 259 -21.29 26.14 10.20
CA GLY A 259 -20.34 26.94 10.97
C GLY A 259 -18.97 27.01 10.28
N ASN A 260 -17.91 26.56 10.96
CA ASN A 260 -16.55 26.50 10.41
C ASN A 260 -16.26 25.20 9.64
N ALA A 261 -17.14 24.20 9.69
CA ALA A 261 -16.93 22.92 9.01
C ALA A 261 -17.35 23.01 7.54
N LEU A 262 -16.50 22.50 6.65
CA LEU A 262 -16.86 22.33 5.24
C LEU A 262 -17.80 21.13 5.09
N VAL A 263 -18.81 21.29 4.22
CA VAL A 263 -19.77 20.24 3.89
C VAL A 263 -19.52 19.80 2.45
N TYR A 264 -19.45 18.50 2.24
CA TYR A 264 -19.20 17.85 0.96
C TYR A 264 -20.35 16.92 0.60
N LYS A 265 -20.47 16.65 -0.69
CA LYS A 265 -21.37 15.65 -1.28
C LYS A 265 -20.58 14.79 -2.27
N ARG A 266 -20.96 13.52 -2.41
CA ARG A 266 -20.43 12.62 -3.44
C ARG A 266 -20.71 13.22 -4.83
N ASN A 267 -19.70 13.29 -5.70
CA ASN A 267 -19.93 13.71 -7.09
C ASN A 267 -20.63 12.56 -7.82
N GLN A 268 -21.77 12.84 -8.46
CA GLN A 268 -22.59 11.86 -9.18
C GLN A 268 -22.16 11.77 -10.64
#